data_AF-A0AAV6YU55-F1
#
_entry.id   AF-A0AAV6YU55-F1
#
_cell.length_a   1.000
_cell.length_b   1.000
_cell.length_c   1.000
_cell.angle_alpha   90.00
_cell.angle_beta   90.00
_cell.angle_gamma   90.00
#
_symmetry.space_group_name_H-M   'P 1'
#
loop_
_entity.id
_entity.type
_entity.pdbx_description
1 polymer ?
#
loop_
_entity_poly.entity_id
_entity_poly.type
_entity_poly.pdbx_seq_one_letter_code
_entity_poly.pdbx_strand_id
1 'polypeptide(L)'
;MKPNERKCPSSGNESGNWTLVDEGGEEDEDPETSWMLLSEDDLILLLGQFPFPELFKNVLGFNSRGEYYPDKTTPQEMMKIFAFANSLLELLALGLETFNRARYRQFVKRIGCIIRMTLCYISDHWALYLSSNRGREQSSELYSLEKLQAIYDELFLTAVLHVLKAKRLGIWLFMSEMPFGTLSNVMLWKLLYLMHYAESENVENLYSSIDVATCRSALNDPVNREKFEEYFSTMNSSEGICLLTTFAQMAQTKRNDVDEDLVKTIALEIYEVSYVSMSTREAFSKVGRELLATITSAHYSIISVLLQRVQETIDKVGMVSLYLFKELPLHQWRPSASEISIIREWLLNYNLSEVENKLACIILEGLNWGVAAEDPKTLHLDPAVHVEVALMVLEAYQKYISDKPYTGIISESIKQVTAPSLITKVISHVSHQSHRCTACYISLVM
;
A
#
# COMPACT_ATOMS: atom_id res chain seq x y z
N MET A 1 2.06 34.12 68.81
CA MET A 1 2.81 32.90 69.17
C MET A 1 2.71 31.92 68.01
N LYS A 2 3.79 31.75 67.25
CA LYS A 2 4.00 30.64 66.31
C LYS A 2 5.13 29.77 66.89
N PRO A 3 5.01 28.44 66.97
CA PRO A 3 6.13 27.60 67.36
C PRO A 3 6.97 27.19 66.15
N ASN A 4 8.26 27.47 66.30
CA ASN A 4 9.46 27.11 65.56
C ASN A 4 9.42 25.91 64.59
N GLU A 5 9.97 26.18 63.40
CA GLU A 5 10.61 25.21 62.51
C GLU A 5 11.76 24.49 63.23
N ARG A 6 11.65 23.16 63.36
CA ARG A 6 12.80 22.29 63.62
C ARG A 6 13.11 21.51 62.34
N LYS A 7 14.22 21.87 61.69
CA LYS A 7 14.87 21.04 60.67
C LYS A 7 15.35 19.74 61.34
N CYS A 8 14.89 18.60 60.85
CA CYS A 8 15.58 17.32 61.07
C CYS A 8 16.75 17.21 60.09
N PRO A 9 17.92 16.67 60.50
CA PRO A 9 18.99 16.36 59.58
C PRO A 9 18.66 15.02 58.90
N SER A 10 18.35 15.03 57.60
CA SER A 10 18.29 13.79 56.84
C SER A 10 19.72 13.32 56.58
N SER A 11 20.11 12.33 57.36
CA SER A 11 21.16 11.36 57.07
C SER A 11 21.21 11.01 55.58
N GLY A 12 22.41 10.98 55.02
CA GLY A 12 22.64 10.44 53.69
C GLY A 12 22.07 9.03 53.59
N ASN A 13 21.11 8.89 52.69
CA ASN A 13 20.90 7.67 51.94
C ASN A 13 20.78 8.12 50.49
N GLU A 14 21.54 7.49 49.61
CA GLU A 14 21.20 7.35 48.21
C GLU A 14 19.79 6.73 48.15
N SER A 15 18.76 7.56 48.30
CA SER A 15 17.40 7.17 47.95
C SER A 15 17.41 7.13 46.44
N GLY A 16 17.63 5.93 45.88
CA GLY A 16 17.42 5.69 44.47
C GLY A 16 16.11 6.36 44.06
N ASN A 17 16.22 7.31 43.14
CA ASN A 17 15.06 8.00 42.60
C ASN A 17 14.36 6.98 41.69
N TRP A 18 13.52 6.13 42.30
CA TRP A 18 12.73 5.17 41.57
C TRP A 18 11.58 5.91 40.94
N THR A 19 11.72 6.22 39.66
CA THR A 19 10.59 6.62 38.84
C THR A 19 9.74 5.39 38.55
N LEU A 20 8.45 5.46 38.89
CA LEU A 20 7.46 4.51 38.39
C LEU A 20 7.15 4.87 36.95
N VAL A 21 7.51 3.97 36.06
CA VAL A 21 7.31 4.09 34.63
C VAL A 21 6.31 3.02 34.21
N ASP A 22 5.34 3.35 33.35
CA ASP A 22 4.40 2.37 32.84
C ASP A 22 5.08 1.36 31.89
N GLU A 23 4.32 0.38 31.37
CA GLU A 23 4.84 -0.59 30.38
C GLU A 23 5.40 0.10 29.11
N GLY A 24 5.07 1.37 28.87
CA GLY A 24 5.50 2.19 27.74
C GLY A 24 6.76 3.03 28.00
N GLY A 25 7.27 3.10 29.23
CA GLY A 25 8.51 3.82 29.48
C GLY A 25 8.37 5.34 29.71
N GLU A 26 7.16 5.88 29.89
CA GLU A 26 6.91 7.33 30.04
C GLU A 26 6.58 7.77 31.50
N GLU A 27 7.06 8.95 31.89
CA GLU A 27 6.79 9.64 33.18
C GLU A 27 5.59 10.61 33.07
N ASP A 28 4.42 10.12 32.65
CA ASP A 28 3.39 11.06 32.17
C ASP A 28 2.36 11.53 33.23
N GLU A 29 2.53 11.18 34.51
CA GLU A 29 1.51 11.51 35.51
C GLU A 29 2.04 12.19 36.77
N ASP A 30 1.44 13.35 37.06
CA ASP A 30 1.40 13.89 38.41
C ASP A 30 0.52 12.96 39.28
N PRO A 31 1.13 12.22 40.23
CA PRO A 31 0.39 11.29 41.09
C PRO A 31 -0.72 11.98 41.88
N GLU A 32 -0.64 13.30 42.08
CA GLU A 32 -1.64 14.07 42.83
C GLU A 32 -2.96 14.24 42.09
N THR A 33 -3.03 14.04 40.77
CA THR A 33 -4.25 14.27 39.96
C THR A 33 -4.81 13.02 39.28
N SER A 34 -4.05 11.92 39.23
CA SER A 34 -4.45 10.71 38.49
C SER A 34 -5.75 10.05 38.98
N TRP A 35 -6.03 10.13 40.29
CA TRP A 35 -7.24 9.57 40.92
C TRP A 35 -8.53 10.33 40.57
N MET A 36 -8.45 11.53 39.99
CA MET A 36 -9.61 12.29 39.52
C MET A 36 -10.07 11.90 38.11
N LEU A 37 -9.29 11.09 37.39
CA LEU A 37 -9.57 10.72 36.00
C LEU A 37 -10.30 9.37 35.93
N LEU A 38 -11.20 9.22 34.95
CA LEU A 38 -11.83 7.93 34.66
C LEU A 38 -10.79 6.91 34.21
N SER A 39 -11.03 5.63 34.52
CA SER A 39 -10.19 4.55 34.00
C SER A 39 -10.44 4.35 32.50
N GLU A 40 -9.48 3.74 31.80
CA GLU A 40 -9.64 3.38 30.39
C GLU A 40 -10.86 2.46 30.17
N ASP A 41 -11.05 1.47 31.05
CA ASP A 41 -12.18 0.55 30.99
C ASP A 41 -13.52 1.26 31.15
N ASP A 42 -13.61 2.25 32.06
CA ASP A 42 -14.82 3.05 32.24
C ASP A 42 -15.17 3.81 30.95
N LEU A 43 -14.17 4.42 30.31
CA LEU A 43 -14.35 5.14 29.05
C LEU A 43 -14.80 4.20 27.92
N ILE A 44 -14.19 3.01 27.82
CA ILE A 44 -14.56 1.98 26.84
C ILE A 44 -16.01 1.52 27.08
N LEU A 45 -16.40 1.27 28.32
CA LEU A 45 -17.76 0.85 28.68
C LEU A 45 -18.79 1.96 28.42
N LEU A 46 -18.45 3.23 28.69
CA LEU A 46 -19.31 4.37 28.37
C LEU A 46 -19.51 4.52 26.87
N LEU A 47 -18.43 4.44 26.08
CA LEU A 47 -18.52 4.49 24.62
C LEU A 47 -19.26 3.26 24.04
N GLY A 48 -19.10 2.09 24.67
CA GLY A 48 -19.78 0.86 24.27
C GLY A 48 -21.30 0.88 24.48
N GLN A 49 -21.83 1.78 25.30
CA GLN A 49 -23.28 1.95 25.49
C GLN A 49 -23.97 2.63 24.31
N PHE A 50 -23.22 3.29 23.43
CA PHE A 50 -23.79 3.91 22.23
C PHE A 50 -24.15 2.85 21.20
N PRO A 51 -25.41 2.80 20.74
CA PRO A 51 -25.88 1.77 19.81
C PRO A 51 -25.48 2.11 18.37
N PHE A 52 -24.17 2.14 18.09
CA PHE A 52 -23.64 2.44 16.76
C PHE A 52 -24.26 1.58 15.65
N PRO A 53 -24.44 0.25 15.81
CA PRO A 53 -25.05 -0.57 14.76
C PRO A 53 -26.47 -0.13 14.39
N GLU A 54 -27.30 0.15 15.39
CA GLU A 54 -28.68 0.62 15.20
C GLU A 54 -28.71 2.04 14.64
N LEU A 55 -27.78 2.90 15.08
CA LEU A 55 -27.61 4.26 14.57
C LEU A 55 -27.31 4.24 13.08
N PHE A 56 -26.33 3.44 12.63
CA PHE A 56 -25.99 3.33 11.21
C PHE A 56 -27.12 2.71 10.39
N LYS A 57 -27.81 1.68 10.89
CA LYS A 57 -29.00 1.14 10.21
C LYS A 57 -30.05 2.22 9.96
N ASN A 58 -30.34 3.05 10.96
CA ASN A 58 -31.31 4.13 10.83
C ASN A 58 -30.84 5.21 9.83
N VAL A 59 -29.60 5.68 9.95
CA VAL A 59 -29.04 6.71 9.07
C VAL A 59 -28.99 6.26 7.61
N LEU A 60 -28.64 4.99 7.36
CA LEU A 60 -28.57 4.43 6.01
C LEU A 60 -29.93 4.03 5.43
N GLY A 61 -31.02 4.23 6.18
CA GLY A 61 -32.38 3.99 5.69
C GLY A 61 -32.84 2.53 5.73
N PHE A 62 -32.29 1.70 6.61
CA PHE A 62 -32.84 0.36 6.84
C PHE A 62 -34.25 0.47 7.40
N ASN A 63 -35.18 -0.30 6.87
CA ASN A 63 -36.54 -0.30 7.40
C ASN A 63 -36.67 -1.14 8.68
N SER A 64 -37.84 -1.09 9.31
CA SER A 64 -38.12 -1.83 10.56
C SER A 64 -38.01 -3.35 10.44
N ARG A 65 -38.01 -3.89 9.21
CA ARG A 65 -37.79 -5.32 8.91
C ARG A 65 -36.32 -5.65 8.63
N GLY A 66 -35.43 -4.66 8.65
CA GLY A 66 -34.02 -4.80 8.32
C GLY A 66 -33.72 -4.86 6.82
N GLU A 67 -34.68 -4.51 5.96
CA GLU A 67 -34.46 -4.45 4.51
C GLU A 67 -33.71 -3.15 4.14
N TYR A 68 -32.79 -3.24 3.18
CA TYR A 68 -31.87 -2.17 2.77
C TYR A 68 -31.95 -1.93 1.26
N TYR A 69 -32.20 -0.68 0.86
CA TYR A 69 -32.42 -0.28 -0.54
C TYR A 69 -31.64 1.00 -0.90
N PRO A 70 -30.31 0.93 -1.05
CA PRO A 70 -29.46 2.10 -1.33
C PRO A 70 -29.70 2.72 -2.71
N ASP A 71 -30.28 1.95 -3.64
CA ASP A 71 -30.69 2.39 -4.98
C ASP A 71 -31.83 3.41 -4.96
N LYS A 72 -32.58 3.49 -3.86
CA LYS A 72 -33.70 4.42 -3.65
C LYS A 72 -33.30 5.69 -2.93
N THR A 73 -32.07 5.77 -2.43
CA THR A 73 -31.56 6.97 -1.75
C THR A 73 -31.61 8.15 -2.70
N THR A 74 -32.21 9.24 -2.27
CA THR A 74 -32.23 10.52 -3.00
C THR A 74 -30.95 11.32 -2.76
N PRO A 75 -30.58 12.27 -3.66
CA PRO A 75 -29.43 13.15 -3.43
C PRO A 75 -29.51 13.91 -2.09
N GLN A 76 -30.71 14.31 -1.66
CA GLN A 76 -30.94 15.02 -0.41
C GLN A 76 -30.73 14.11 0.81
N GLU A 77 -31.10 12.83 0.71
CA GLU A 77 -30.81 11.83 1.75
C GLU A 77 -29.31 11.53 1.80
N MET A 78 -28.65 11.41 0.66
CA MET A 78 -27.19 11.25 0.62
C MET A 78 -26.47 12.43 1.30
N MET A 79 -26.91 13.66 1.03
CA MET A 79 -26.40 14.84 1.74
C MET A 79 -26.59 14.78 3.25
N LYS A 80 -27.73 14.27 3.73
CA LYS A 80 -27.98 14.08 5.17
C LYS A 80 -27.06 13.01 5.76
N ILE A 81 -26.81 11.92 5.03
CA ILE A 81 -25.87 10.87 5.45
C ILE A 81 -24.46 11.47 5.61
N PHE A 82 -23.98 12.24 4.63
CA PHE A 82 -22.67 12.91 4.72
C PHE A 82 -22.61 13.93 5.86
N ALA A 83 -23.65 14.73 6.05
CA ALA A 83 -23.69 15.71 7.14
C ALA A 83 -23.68 15.05 8.53
N PHE A 84 -24.44 13.95 8.68
CA PHE A 84 -24.42 13.14 9.90
C PHE A 84 -23.02 12.57 10.15
N ALA A 85 -22.41 11.99 9.12
CA ALA A 85 -21.09 11.42 9.19
C ALA A 85 -20.04 12.43 9.62
N ASN A 86 -20.06 13.62 9.00
CA ASN A 86 -19.15 14.69 9.34
C ASN A 86 -19.28 15.08 10.81
N SER A 87 -20.52 15.24 11.29
CA SER A 87 -20.79 15.58 12.69
C SER A 87 -20.28 14.49 13.65
N LEU A 88 -20.46 13.21 13.30
CA LEU A 88 -19.95 12.11 14.10
C LEU A 88 -18.42 12.07 14.10
N LEU A 89 -17.78 12.28 12.94
CA LEU A 89 -16.33 12.31 12.80
C LEU A 89 -15.71 13.45 13.63
N GLU A 90 -16.28 14.65 13.59
CA GLU A 90 -15.80 15.78 14.41
C GLU A 90 -15.87 15.48 15.91
N LEU A 91 -16.94 14.83 16.38
CA LEU A 91 -17.06 14.41 17.78
C LEU A 91 -16.02 13.35 18.16
N LEU A 92 -15.80 12.37 17.29
CA LEU A 92 -14.81 11.32 17.50
C LEU A 92 -13.39 11.87 17.43
N ALA A 93 -13.11 12.83 16.55
CA ALA A 93 -11.84 13.52 16.45
C ALA A 93 -11.51 14.31 17.72
N LEU A 94 -12.49 15.03 18.28
CA LEU A 94 -12.35 15.67 19.59
C LEU A 94 -12.01 14.64 20.68
N GLY A 95 -12.63 13.46 20.61
CA GLY A 95 -12.30 12.34 21.48
C GLY A 95 -10.86 11.86 21.28
N LEU A 96 -10.40 11.67 20.04
CA LEU A 96 -9.01 11.34 19.76
C LEU A 96 -8.07 12.37 20.37
N GLU A 97 -8.26 13.66 20.09
CA GLU A 97 -7.40 14.73 20.60
C GLU A 97 -7.38 14.80 22.13
N THR A 98 -8.54 14.65 22.77
CA THR A 98 -8.67 14.72 24.24
C THR A 98 -7.97 13.55 24.94
N PHE A 99 -8.10 12.34 24.37
CA PHE A 99 -7.67 11.10 25.01
C PHE A 99 -6.39 10.51 24.41
N ASN A 100 -5.70 11.20 23.47
CA ASN A 100 -4.44 10.73 22.87
C ASN A 100 -3.27 10.71 23.87
N ARG A 101 -3.32 9.76 24.80
CA ARG A 101 -2.36 9.53 25.88
C ARG A 101 -2.12 8.04 26.04
N ALA A 102 -0.92 7.64 26.46
CA ALA A 102 -0.55 6.23 26.61
C ALA A 102 -1.54 5.43 27.47
N ARG A 103 -2.02 6.01 28.57
CA ARG A 103 -3.01 5.40 29.49
C ARG A 103 -4.38 5.07 28.87
N TYR A 104 -4.72 5.68 27.72
CA TYR A 104 -6.01 5.49 27.04
C TYR A 104 -5.84 4.87 25.64
N ARG A 105 -4.75 4.15 25.43
CA ARG A 105 -4.39 3.54 24.14
C ARG A 105 -5.50 2.71 23.50
N GLN A 106 -6.12 1.80 24.24
CA GLN A 106 -7.21 0.96 23.73
C GLN A 106 -8.47 1.77 23.49
N PHE A 107 -8.77 2.75 24.35
CA PHE A 107 -9.89 3.66 24.14
C PHE A 107 -9.73 4.46 22.85
N VAL A 108 -8.55 5.03 22.63
CA VAL A 108 -8.18 5.74 21.40
C VAL A 108 -8.26 4.83 20.17
N LYS A 109 -7.78 3.58 20.28
CA LYS A 109 -7.97 2.58 19.21
C LYS A 109 -9.45 2.30 18.93
N ARG A 110 -10.30 2.29 19.96
CA ARG A 110 -11.75 2.09 19.79
C ARG A 110 -12.37 3.26 19.03
N ILE A 111 -11.99 4.49 19.34
CA ILE A 111 -12.41 5.68 18.59
C ILE A 111 -11.96 5.59 17.12
N GLY A 112 -10.68 5.28 16.88
CA GLY A 112 -10.15 5.10 15.51
C GLY A 112 -10.90 4.03 14.72
N CYS A 113 -11.28 2.93 15.38
CA CYS A 113 -12.11 1.89 14.77
C CYS A 113 -13.50 2.40 14.39
N ILE A 114 -14.14 3.22 15.23
CA ILE A 114 -15.46 3.80 14.92
C ILE A 114 -15.36 4.80 13.76
N ILE A 115 -14.30 5.62 13.70
CA ILE A 115 -14.03 6.52 12.56
C ILE A 115 -13.94 5.70 11.27
N ARG A 116 -13.14 4.63 11.27
CA ARG A 116 -13.01 3.72 10.13
C ARG A 116 -14.35 3.09 9.74
N MET A 117 -15.09 2.55 10.71
CA MET A 117 -16.41 1.94 10.45
C MET A 117 -17.40 2.94 9.87
N THR A 118 -17.38 4.18 10.36
CA THR A 118 -18.20 5.28 9.84
C THR A 118 -17.93 5.46 8.35
N LEU A 119 -16.66 5.62 7.97
CA LEU A 119 -16.26 5.73 6.56
C LEU A 119 -16.66 4.49 5.77
N CYS A 120 -16.33 3.27 6.21
CA CYS A 120 -16.71 2.03 5.52
C CYS A 120 -18.19 1.99 5.17
N TYR A 121 -19.07 2.23 6.14
CA TYR A 121 -20.52 2.19 5.93
C TYR A 121 -21.01 3.25 4.94
N ILE A 122 -20.46 4.46 4.99
CA ILE A 122 -20.84 5.54 4.08
C ILE A 122 -20.30 5.29 2.69
N SER A 123 -19.06 4.83 2.57
CA SER A 123 -18.41 4.52 1.31
C SER A 123 -19.08 3.37 0.59
N ASP A 124 -19.51 2.33 1.32
CA ASP A 124 -20.28 1.22 0.77
C ASP A 124 -21.64 1.72 0.24
N HIS A 125 -22.35 2.53 1.03
CA HIS A 125 -23.61 3.13 0.60
C HIS A 125 -23.42 4.06 -0.61
N TRP A 126 -22.35 4.85 -0.62
CA TRP A 126 -21.98 5.75 -1.72
C TRP A 126 -21.66 4.97 -3.00
N ALA A 127 -20.88 3.89 -2.91
CA ALA A 127 -20.57 3.02 -4.04
C ALA A 127 -21.85 2.43 -4.68
N LEU A 128 -22.78 1.97 -3.83
CA LEU A 128 -24.06 1.42 -4.29
C LEU A 128 -24.93 2.49 -4.94
N TYR A 129 -24.99 3.70 -4.37
CA TYR A 129 -25.67 4.84 -4.96
C TYR A 129 -25.08 5.25 -6.32
N LEU A 130 -23.75 5.33 -6.43
CA LEU A 130 -23.04 5.60 -7.70
C LEU A 130 -23.39 4.55 -8.76
N SER A 131 -23.34 3.27 -8.40
CA SER A 131 -23.64 2.17 -9.33
C SER A 131 -25.08 2.23 -9.87
N SER A 132 -26.03 2.65 -9.04
CA SER A 132 -27.46 2.73 -9.39
C SER A 132 -27.82 3.97 -10.20
N ASN A 133 -27.01 5.03 -10.13
CA ASN A 133 -27.26 6.31 -10.80
C ASN A 133 -26.37 6.57 -12.02
N ARG A 134 -25.42 5.67 -12.34
CA ARG A 134 -24.64 5.73 -13.59
C ARG A 134 -25.59 5.67 -14.80
N GLY A 135 -25.64 6.75 -15.58
CA GLY A 135 -26.40 6.83 -16.84
C GLY A 135 -27.83 7.39 -16.74
N ARG A 136 -28.27 7.86 -15.57
CA ARG A 136 -29.51 8.66 -15.47
C ARG A 136 -29.16 10.12 -15.74
N GLU A 137 -29.60 10.68 -16.87
CA GLU A 137 -29.54 12.12 -17.11
C GLU A 137 -30.42 12.85 -16.08
N GLN A 138 -29.82 13.28 -14.97
CA GLN A 138 -30.49 14.10 -13.97
C GLN A 138 -30.63 15.51 -14.52
N SER A 139 -31.71 15.72 -15.27
CA SER A 139 -32.18 17.04 -15.66
C SER A 139 -32.73 17.74 -14.42
N SER A 140 -31.93 18.66 -13.86
CA SER A 140 -32.33 19.64 -12.85
C SER A 140 -32.57 19.12 -11.41
N GLU A 141 -31.51 18.76 -10.69
CA GLU A 141 -31.54 18.62 -9.23
C GLU A 141 -30.51 19.55 -8.55
N LEU A 142 -30.85 20.12 -7.39
CA LEU A 142 -30.03 21.04 -6.57
C LEU A 142 -28.66 20.47 -6.11
N TYR A 143 -28.47 19.16 -6.26
CA TYR A 143 -27.27 18.41 -5.88
C TYR A 143 -26.86 17.51 -7.04
N SER A 144 -25.92 17.97 -7.87
CA SER A 144 -25.32 17.13 -8.92
C SER A 144 -24.44 16.03 -8.30
N LEU A 145 -24.21 14.95 -9.07
CA LEU A 145 -23.33 13.87 -8.67
C LEU A 145 -21.91 14.36 -8.34
N GLU A 146 -21.40 15.32 -9.12
CA GLU A 146 -20.10 15.95 -8.92
C GLU A 146 -20.02 16.70 -7.59
N LYS A 147 -21.08 17.42 -7.22
CA LYS A 147 -21.16 18.14 -5.94
C LYS A 147 -21.21 17.16 -4.77
N LEU A 148 -21.95 16.06 -4.89
CA LEU A 148 -21.97 15.00 -3.88
C LEU A 148 -20.61 14.34 -3.73
N GLN A 149 -19.92 14.04 -4.85
CA GLN A 149 -18.57 13.47 -4.82
C GLN A 149 -17.58 14.42 -4.12
N ALA A 150 -17.63 15.73 -4.40
CA ALA A 150 -16.75 16.70 -3.74
C ALA A 150 -16.97 16.76 -2.23
N ILE A 151 -18.23 16.67 -1.77
CA ILE A 151 -18.57 16.67 -0.34
C ILE A 151 -18.12 15.36 0.32
N TYR A 152 -18.28 14.24 -0.36
CA TYR A 152 -17.79 12.94 0.10
C TYR A 152 -16.25 12.91 0.20
N ASP A 153 -15.56 13.43 -0.81
CA ASP A 153 -14.10 13.54 -0.82
C ASP A 153 -13.63 14.38 0.38
N GLU A 154 -14.29 15.51 0.68
CA GLU A 154 -13.95 16.38 1.81
C GLU A 154 -14.16 15.70 3.17
N LEU A 155 -15.28 15.00 3.32
CA LEU A 155 -15.59 14.20 4.50
C LEU A 155 -14.48 13.17 4.77
N PHE A 156 -14.06 12.46 3.73
CA PHE A 156 -13.02 11.44 3.82
C PHE A 156 -11.67 12.05 4.17
N LEU A 157 -11.31 13.15 3.50
CA LEU A 157 -10.10 13.89 3.79
C LEU A 157 -10.04 14.31 5.26
N THR A 158 -11.12 14.89 5.77
CA THR A 158 -11.23 15.34 7.16
C THR A 158 -10.94 14.19 8.13
N ALA A 159 -11.52 13.01 7.88
CA ALA A 159 -11.24 11.83 8.69
C ALA A 159 -9.77 11.39 8.65
N VAL A 160 -9.13 11.42 7.47
CA VAL A 160 -7.70 11.11 7.34
C VAL A 160 -6.84 12.12 8.11
N LEU A 161 -7.13 13.42 7.99
CA LEU A 161 -6.40 14.47 8.72
C LEU A 161 -6.48 14.29 10.23
N HIS A 162 -7.67 13.98 10.76
CA HIS A 162 -7.85 13.69 12.19
C HIS A 162 -7.03 12.48 12.65
N VAL A 163 -6.95 11.43 11.84
CA VAL A 163 -6.12 10.25 12.12
C VAL A 163 -4.63 10.55 12.03
N LEU A 164 -4.18 11.32 11.04
CA LEU A 164 -2.78 11.73 10.89
C LEU A 164 -2.32 12.61 12.06
N LYS A 165 -3.18 13.52 12.53
CA LYS A 165 -2.92 14.40 13.67
C LYS A 165 -2.82 13.64 14.98
N ALA A 166 -3.60 12.57 15.13
CA ALA A 166 -3.52 11.65 16.26
C ALA A 166 -2.26 10.76 16.13
N LYS A 167 -1.10 11.36 16.44
CA LYS A 167 0.18 10.67 16.47
C LYS A 167 0.20 9.62 17.60
N ARG A 168 0.93 8.53 17.39
CA ARG A 168 1.17 7.44 18.36
C ARG A 168 0.00 6.46 18.54
N LEU A 169 0.22 5.40 19.31
CA LEU A 169 -0.78 4.43 19.76
C LEU A 169 -1.36 3.49 18.67
N GLY A 170 -0.82 3.52 17.45
CA GLY A 170 -1.17 2.59 16.37
C GLY A 170 -2.49 2.91 15.66
N ILE A 171 -2.94 4.16 15.72
CA ILE A 171 -4.20 4.63 15.10
C ILE A 171 -4.08 4.61 13.57
N TRP A 172 -2.87 4.76 13.03
CA TRP A 172 -2.62 4.76 11.59
C TRP A 172 -2.98 3.42 10.91
N LEU A 173 -3.07 2.32 11.69
CA LEU A 173 -3.58 1.06 11.18
C LEU A 173 -5.00 1.22 10.61
N PHE A 174 -5.84 2.04 11.25
CA PHE A 174 -7.20 2.27 10.77
C PHE A 174 -7.25 3.06 9.46
N MET A 175 -6.28 3.96 9.24
CA MET A 175 -6.12 4.66 7.95
C MET A 175 -5.84 3.65 6.84
N SER A 176 -4.98 2.66 7.10
CA SER A 176 -4.64 1.60 6.15
C SER A 176 -5.74 0.55 5.94
N GLU A 177 -6.95 0.79 6.45
CA GLU A 177 -8.13 -0.05 6.23
C GLU A 177 -9.33 0.78 5.74
N MET A 178 -9.12 2.05 5.38
CA MET A 178 -10.18 2.92 4.88
C MET A 178 -10.50 2.62 3.39
N PRO A 179 -11.75 2.84 2.96
CA PRO A 179 -12.21 2.48 1.62
C PRO A 179 -11.87 3.56 0.58
N PHE A 180 -10.58 3.70 0.22
CA PHE A 180 -10.11 4.71 -0.76
C PHE A 180 -10.70 4.55 -2.17
N GLY A 181 -11.25 3.38 -2.50
CA GLY A 181 -11.71 3.05 -3.86
C GLY A 181 -12.91 3.85 -4.38
N THR A 182 -13.57 4.67 -3.56
CA THR A 182 -14.71 5.50 -3.97
C THR A 182 -14.38 7.00 -4.06
N LEU A 183 -13.12 7.37 -3.80
CA LEU A 183 -12.66 8.76 -3.88
C LEU A 183 -12.39 9.19 -5.32
N SER A 184 -12.49 10.49 -5.60
CA SER A 184 -12.03 11.01 -6.88
C SER A 184 -10.51 10.92 -7.03
N ASN A 185 -10.01 10.84 -8.28
CA ASN A 185 -8.57 10.88 -8.55
C ASN A 185 -7.91 12.16 -7.99
N VAL A 186 -8.63 13.28 -8.06
CA VAL A 186 -8.20 14.57 -7.48
C VAL A 186 -7.92 14.42 -5.98
N MET A 187 -8.84 13.79 -5.24
CA MET A 187 -8.68 13.61 -3.81
C MET A 187 -7.58 12.61 -3.47
N LEU A 188 -7.43 11.53 -4.26
CA LEU A 188 -6.32 10.58 -4.04
C LEU A 188 -4.95 11.25 -4.20
N TRP A 189 -4.74 12.09 -5.22
CA TRP A 189 -3.50 12.87 -5.36
C TRP A 189 -3.25 13.81 -4.17
N LYS A 190 -4.30 14.46 -3.66
CA LYS A 190 -4.20 15.32 -2.49
C LYS A 190 -3.81 14.53 -1.24
N LEU A 191 -4.47 13.40 -0.99
CA LEU A 191 -4.19 12.53 0.15
C LEU A 191 -2.76 11.99 0.11
N LEU A 192 -2.32 11.49 -1.05
CA LEU A 192 -0.96 10.99 -1.23
C LEU A 192 0.06 12.08 -0.85
N TYR A 193 -0.13 13.29 -1.39
CA TYR A 193 0.72 14.42 -1.09
C TYR A 193 0.70 14.79 0.40
N LEU A 194 -0.47 14.93 1.02
CA LEU A 194 -0.58 15.33 2.43
C LEU A 194 0.08 14.31 3.37
N MET A 195 -0.01 13.03 3.04
CA MET A 195 0.62 11.97 3.82
C MET A 195 2.17 12.00 3.77
N HIS A 196 2.78 12.63 2.76
CA HIS A 196 4.23 12.89 2.74
C HIS A 196 4.66 13.92 3.80
N TYR A 197 3.72 14.72 4.30
CA TYR A 197 3.96 15.75 5.30
C TYR A 197 3.22 15.47 6.61
N ALA A 198 2.83 14.22 6.86
CA ALA A 198 2.01 13.83 8.03
C ALA A 198 2.60 14.29 9.38
N GLU A 199 3.91 14.42 9.50
CA GLU A 199 4.55 14.92 10.72
C GLU A 199 4.59 16.44 10.87
N SER A 200 4.38 17.19 9.77
CA SER A 200 4.42 18.65 9.76
C SER A 200 3.28 19.24 10.60
N GLU A 201 3.58 20.19 11.48
CA GLU A 201 2.56 20.89 12.28
C GLU A 201 1.59 21.73 11.42
N ASN A 202 1.88 21.89 10.12
CA ASN A 202 1.14 22.76 9.19
C ASN A 202 0.30 22.01 8.12
N VAL A 203 -0.02 20.72 8.30
CA VAL A 203 -0.81 19.95 7.32
C VAL A 203 -2.16 20.62 7.02
N GLU A 204 -2.81 21.23 8.01
CA GLU A 204 -4.09 21.94 7.84
C GLU A 204 -3.96 23.18 6.93
N ASN A 205 -2.83 23.91 7.04
CA ASN A 205 -2.55 25.08 6.19
C ASN A 205 -2.24 24.67 4.74
N LEU A 206 -1.53 23.55 4.57
CA LEU A 206 -1.19 22.99 3.26
C LEU A 206 -2.46 22.67 2.46
N TYR A 207 -3.43 22.01 3.09
CA TYR A 207 -4.65 21.55 2.43
C TYR A 207 -5.43 22.65 1.69
N SER A 208 -5.63 23.82 2.31
CA SER A 208 -6.44 24.92 1.76
C SER A 208 -5.89 25.53 0.45
N SER A 209 -4.63 25.27 0.11
CA SER A 209 -3.89 25.95 -0.95
C SER A 209 -3.48 25.04 -2.12
N ILE A 210 -3.74 23.74 -2.03
CA ILE A 210 -3.13 22.75 -2.92
C ILE A 210 -4.02 22.40 -4.12
N ASP A 211 -3.48 22.63 -5.31
CA ASP A 211 -3.97 22.07 -6.56
C ASP A 211 -3.28 20.73 -6.91
N VAL A 212 -3.92 19.93 -7.77
CA VAL A 212 -3.42 18.60 -8.15
C VAL A 212 -2.12 18.67 -8.96
N ALA A 213 -1.95 19.72 -9.77
CA ALA A 213 -0.75 19.88 -10.59
C ALA A 213 0.49 20.09 -9.70
N THR A 214 0.33 20.83 -8.61
CA THR A 214 1.32 21.09 -7.58
C THR A 214 1.60 19.81 -6.77
N CYS A 215 0.59 19.02 -6.42
CA CYS A 215 0.82 17.70 -5.83
C CYS A 215 1.73 16.85 -6.72
N ARG A 216 1.38 16.73 -8.00
CA ARG A 216 2.11 15.90 -8.97
C ARG A 216 3.54 16.37 -9.17
N SER A 217 3.76 17.67 -9.29
CA SER A 217 5.12 18.21 -9.47
C SER A 217 5.96 18.01 -8.20
N ALA A 218 5.38 18.25 -7.02
CA ALA A 218 6.08 18.10 -5.76
C ALA A 218 6.45 16.65 -5.43
N LEU A 219 5.57 15.68 -5.70
CA LEU A 219 5.87 14.24 -5.52
C LEU A 219 6.95 13.72 -6.49
N ASN A 220 7.11 14.39 -7.63
CA ASN A 220 8.14 14.06 -8.60
C ASN A 220 9.47 14.81 -8.39
N ASP A 221 9.50 15.78 -7.49
CA ASP A 221 10.70 16.54 -7.15
C ASP A 221 11.70 15.66 -6.35
N PRO A 222 12.94 15.45 -6.84
CA PRO A 222 13.96 14.68 -6.14
C PRO A 222 14.18 15.12 -4.68
N VAL A 223 14.11 16.42 -4.40
CA VAL A 223 14.32 16.95 -3.05
C VAL A 223 13.21 16.51 -2.09
N ASN A 224 11.96 16.46 -2.55
CA ASN A 224 10.86 15.98 -1.72
C ASN A 224 10.91 14.46 -1.53
N ARG A 225 11.41 13.72 -2.52
CA ARG A 225 11.64 12.27 -2.38
C ARG A 225 12.72 11.96 -1.34
N GLU A 226 13.82 12.71 -1.34
CA GLU A 226 14.87 12.57 -0.32
C GLU A 226 14.34 12.86 1.09
N LYS A 227 13.54 13.93 1.25
CA LYS A 227 12.88 14.24 2.54
C LYS A 227 11.92 13.14 2.97
N PHE A 228 11.20 12.54 2.02
CA PHE A 228 10.28 11.45 2.31
C PHE A 228 11.02 10.18 2.74
N GLU A 229 12.17 9.89 2.13
CA GLU A 229 13.05 8.79 2.58
C GLU A 229 13.58 9.05 4.00
N GLU A 230 14.04 10.28 4.28
CA GLU A 230 14.47 10.69 5.62
C GLU A 230 13.34 10.49 6.63
N TYR A 231 12.13 10.91 6.28
CA TYR A 231 10.93 10.72 7.09
C TYR A 231 10.64 9.24 7.40
N PHE A 232 10.76 8.35 6.41
CA PHE A 232 10.62 6.90 6.64
C PHE A 232 11.73 6.31 7.52
N SER A 233 12.92 6.92 7.53
CA SER A 233 14.04 6.47 8.36
C SER A 233 13.90 6.84 9.84
N THR A 234 13.15 7.90 10.14
CA THR A 234 12.89 8.36 11.52
C THR A 234 11.62 7.78 12.12
N MET A 235 10.65 7.41 11.27
CA MET A 235 9.37 6.83 11.66
C MET A 235 9.52 5.40 12.19
N ASN A 236 8.68 5.01 13.14
CA ASN A 236 8.64 3.60 13.57
C ASN A 236 8.11 2.69 12.46
N SER A 237 8.62 1.46 12.40
CA SER A 237 8.29 0.55 11.30
C SER A 237 6.79 0.22 11.21
N SER A 238 6.05 0.23 12.33
CA SER A 238 4.60 -0.04 12.32
C SER A 238 3.83 1.06 11.60
N GLU A 239 4.10 2.33 11.89
CA GLU A 239 3.48 3.47 11.23
C GLU A 239 3.90 3.54 9.75
N GLY A 240 5.16 3.26 9.45
CA GLY A 240 5.63 3.18 8.05
C GLY A 240 4.94 2.08 7.25
N ILE A 241 4.69 0.92 7.87
CA ILE A 241 3.90 -0.16 7.25
C ILE A 241 2.47 0.30 7.01
N CYS A 242 1.82 0.97 7.98
CA CYS A 242 0.46 1.48 7.80
C CYS A 242 0.40 2.49 6.65
N LEU A 243 1.38 3.38 6.56
CA LEU A 243 1.46 4.38 5.50
C LEU A 243 1.64 3.75 4.11
N LEU A 244 2.61 2.84 3.94
CA LEU A 244 2.79 2.13 2.66
C LEU A 244 1.55 1.29 2.29
N THR A 245 0.92 0.67 3.27
CA THR A 245 -0.33 -0.10 3.04
C THR A 245 -1.46 0.81 2.58
N THR A 246 -1.56 2.01 3.15
CA THR A 246 -2.52 3.04 2.75
C THR A 246 -2.30 3.44 1.29
N PHE A 247 -1.06 3.71 0.89
CA PHE A 247 -0.72 4.02 -0.50
C PHE A 247 -1.12 2.88 -1.43
N ALA A 248 -0.79 1.64 -1.06
CA ALA A 248 -1.15 0.48 -1.86
C ALA A 248 -2.67 0.35 -2.03
N GLN A 249 -3.48 0.63 -1.01
CA GLN A 249 -4.95 0.61 -1.13
C GLN A 249 -5.47 1.65 -2.12
N MET A 250 -4.89 2.85 -2.12
CA MET A 250 -5.22 3.90 -3.09
C MET A 250 -4.95 3.43 -4.53
N ALA A 251 -3.90 2.63 -4.74
CA ALA A 251 -3.49 2.11 -6.04
C ALA A 251 -4.17 0.79 -6.46
N GLN A 252 -4.79 0.04 -5.55
CA GLN A 252 -5.36 -1.29 -5.84
C GLN A 252 -6.76 -1.27 -6.48
N THR A 253 -7.46 -0.14 -6.43
CA THR A 253 -8.87 -0.11 -6.81
C THR A 253 -9.03 -0.15 -8.33
N LYS A 254 -9.50 -1.29 -8.87
CA LYS A 254 -9.90 -1.43 -10.28
C LYS A 254 -11.15 -0.60 -10.57
N ARG A 255 -10.98 0.59 -11.12
CA ARG A 255 -12.06 1.44 -11.65
C ARG A 255 -11.91 1.63 -13.15
N ASN A 256 -12.99 2.05 -13.81
CA ASN A 256 -12.96 2.34 -15.25
C ASN A 256 -12.21 3.66 -15.55
N ASP A 257 -12.03 4.51 -14.55
CA ASP A 257 -11.43 5.85 -14.60
C ASP A 257 -10.14 5.91 -13.76
N VAL A 258 -9.41 4.80 -13.63
CA VAL A 258 -8.14 4.76 -12.89
C VAL A 258 -7.14 5.72 -13.52
N ASP A 259 -6.51 6.53 -12.67
CA ASP A 259 -5.38 7.37 -13.04
C ASP A 259 -4.09 6.53 -13.02
N GLU A 260 -3.62 6.12 -14.19
CA GLU A 260 -2.42 5.28 -14.33
C GLU A 260 -1.15 5.95 -13.79
N ASP A 261 -1.06 7.28 -13.88
CA ASP A 261 0.09 8.03 -13.36
C ASP A 261 0.14 7.94 -11.83
N LEU A 262 -1.02 8.00 -11.17
CA LEU A 262 -1.10 7.86 -9.71
C LEU A 262 -0.64 6.48 -9.26
N VAL A 263 -1.13 5.42 -9.92
CA VAL A 263 -0.75 4.03 -9.61
C VAL A 263 0.75 3.84 -9.83
N LYS A 264 1.29 4.41 -10.91
CA LYS A 264 2.73 4.41 -11.21
C LYS A 264 3.54 5.12 -10.13
N THR A 265 3.14 6.32 -9.72
CA THR A 265 3.82 7.09 -8.67
C THR A 265 3.85 6.31 -7.35
N ILE A 266 2.70 5.77 -6.92
CA ILE A 266 2.61 4.98 -5.69
C ILE A 266 3.49 3.73 -5.74
N ALA A 267 3.44 2.98 -6.84
CA ALA A 267 4.25 1.77 -6.99
C ALA A 267 5.74 2.09 -6.94
N LEU A 268 6.16 3.20 -7.56
CA LEU A 268 7.56 3.65 -7.51
C LEU A 268 7.96 4.10 -6.10
N GLU A 269 7.13 4.85 -5.38
CA GLU A 269 7.44 5.26 -4.00
C GLU A 269 7.60 4.04 -3.07
N ILE A 270 6.69 3.07 -3.15
CA ILE A 270 6.82 1.83 -2.38
C ILE A 270 8.11 1.10 -2.76
N TYR A 271 8.46 1.05 -4.04
CA TYR A 271 9.71 0.44 -4.51
C TYR A 271 10.96 1.17 -3.99
N GLU A 272 11.01 2.51 -4.05
CA GLU A 272 12.13 3.31 -3.57
C GLU A 272 12.40 3.04 -2.08
N VAL A 273 11.37 3.14 -1.24
CA VAL A 273 11.47 2.90 0.21
C VAL A 273 11.81 1.43 0.50
N SER A 274 11.22 0.49 -0.23
CA SER A 274 11.35 -0.93 0.12
C SER A 274 12.62 -1.60 -0.42
N TYR A 275 13.21 -1.08 -1.50
CA TYR A 275 14.31 -1.73 -2.22
C TYR A 275 15.52 -0.85 -2.48
N VAL A 276 15.32 0.43 -2.82
CA VAL A 276 16.43 1.32 -3.25
C VAL A 276 17.09 1.98 -2.05
N SER A 277 16.30 2.48 -1.11
CA SER A 277 16.76 3.16 0.09
C SER A 277 17.49 2.19 1.02
N MET A 278 18.78 2.45 1.28
CA MET A 278 19.59 1.57 2.12
C MET A 278 19.25 1.68 3.61
N SER A 279 18.71 2.82 4.05
CA SER A 279 18.30 3.06 5.43
C SER A 279 16.99 2.36 5.79
N THR A 280 16.09 2.17 4.82
CA THR A 280 14.71 1.72 5.08
C THR A 280 14.42 0.31 4.53
N ARG A 281 15.17 -0.19 3.54
CA ARG A 281 14.96 -1.52 2.92
C ARG A 281 14.87 -2.69 3.89
N GLU A 282 15.64 -2.70 4.97
CA GLU A 282 15.65 -3.81 5.92
C GLU A 282 14.29 -3.94 6.64
N ALA A 283 13.69 -2.80 6.99
CA ALA A 283 12.40 -2.76 7.66
C ALA A 283 11.23 -3.06 6.69
N PHE A 284 11.29 -2.55 5.46
CA PHE A 284 10.11 -2.53 4.58
C PHE A 284 10.14 -3.50 3.40
N SER A 285 11.27 -4.10 3.03
CA SER A 285 11.37 -4.97 1.82
C SER A 285 10.36 -6.11 1.77
N LYS A 286 10.06 -6.75 2.91
CA LYS A 286 9.06 -7.83 2.97
C LYS A 286 7.65 -7.31 2.68
N VAL A 287 7.22 -6.29 3.42
CA VAL A 287 5.88 -5.71 3.26
C VAL A 287 5.74 -5.05 1.88
N GLY A 288 6.73 -4.28 1.46
CA GLY A 288 6.77 -3.67 0.13
C GLY A 288 6.63 -4.69 -1.00
N ARG A 289 7.21 -5.89 -0.86
CA ARG A 289 7.00 -6.99 -1.82
C ARG A 289 5.52 -7.38 -1.92
N GLU A 290 4.88 -7.63 -0.78
CA GLU A 290 3.47 -8.05 -0.70
C GLU A 290 2.55 -6.95 -1.26
N LEU A 291 2.83 -5.68 -0.93
CA LEU A 291 2.08 -4.52 -1.44
C LEU A 291 2.24 -4.35 -2.95
N LEU A 292 3.46 -4.42 -3.49
CA LEU A 292 3.72 -4.33 -4.93
C LEU A 292 3.10 -5.51 -5.70
N ALA A 293 3.13 -6.72 -5.14
CA ALA A 293 2.44 -7.88 -5.72
C ALA A 293 0.91 -7.67 -5.77
N THR A 294 0.34 -7.04 -4.75
CA THR A 294 -1.09 -6.72 -4.72
C THR A 294 -1.46 -5.65 -5.75
N ILE A 295 -0.67 -4.57 -5.86
CA ILE A 295 -0.85 -3.52 -6.88
C ILE A 295 -0.72 -4.11 -8.29
N THR A 296 0.30 -4.92 -8.56
CA THR A 296 0.53 -5.52 -9.89
C THR A 296 -0.51 -6.58 -10.24
N SER A 297 -1.14 -7.23 -9.26
CA SER A 297 -2.32 -8.09 -9.47
C SER A 297 -3.56 -7.29 -9.87
N ALA A 298 -3.63 -6.03 -9.46
CA ALA A 298 -4.65 -5.11 -9.92
C ALA A 298 -4.31 -4.51 -11.31
N HIS A 299 -3.04 -4.14 -11.53
CA HIS A 299 -2.56 -3.40 -12.69
C HIS A 299 -1.26 -4.03 -13.25
N TYR A 300 -1.38 -4.98 -14.18
CA TYR A 300 -0.21 -5.72 -14.69
C TYR A 300 0.82 -4.84 -15.40
N SER A 301 0.42 -3.70 -15.98
CA SER A 301 1.32 -2.73 -16.62
C SER A 301 2.37 -2.16 -15.66
N ILE A 302 2.11 -2.19 -14.35
CA ILE A 302 3.07 -1.76 -13.33
C ILE A 302 4.30 -2.68 -13.27
N ILE A 303 4.21 -3.93 -13.73
CA ILE A 303 5.38 -4.83 -13.83
C ILE A 303 6.40 -4.25 -14.82
N SER A 304 5.96 -3.67 -15.93
CA SER A 304 6.83 -2.97 -16.89
C SER A 304 7.52 -1.76 -16.25
N VAL A 305 6.78 -0.98 -15.45
CA VAL A 305 7.33 0.17 -14.71
C VAL A 305 8.42 -0.28 -13.75
N LEU A 306 8.16 -1.34 -12.97
CA LEU A 306 9.12 -1.89 -12.02
C LEU A 306 10.35 -2.47 -12.73
N LEU A 307 10.18 -3.16 -13.86
CA LEU A 307 11.30 -3.67 -14.66
C LEU A 307 12.24 -2.56 -15.11
N GLN A 308 11.68 -1.48 -15.67
CA GLN A 308 12.47 -0.32 -16.09
C GLN A 308 13.20 0.29 -14.89
N ARG A 309 12.51 0.46 -13.76
CA ARG A 309 13.13 1.06 -12.58
C ARG A 309 14.23 0.19 -11.98
N VAL A 310 14.05 -1.13 -12.00
CA VAL A 310 15.06 -2.11 -11.55
C VAL A 310 16.28 -2.04 -12.47
N GLN A 311 16.11 -1.91 -13.77
CA GLN A 311 17.24 -1.72 -14.71
C GLN A 311 18.10 -0.52 -14.33
N GLU A 312 17.48 0.60 -13.95
CA GLU A 312 18.20 1.81 -13.54
C GLU A 312 18.86 1.71 -12.15
N THR A 313 18.41 0.78 -11.31
CA THR A 313 18.80 0.70 -9.89
C THR A 313 19.45 -0.62 -9.50
N ILE A 314 19.75 -1.49 -10.46
CA ILE A 314 20.18 -2.87 -10.21
C ILE A 314 21.46 -2.95 -9.40
N ASP A 315 22.40 -2.01 -9.59
CA ASP A 315 23.65 -1.91 -8.83
C ASP A 315 23.43 -1.65 -7.33
N LYS A 316 22.35 -0.93 -6.98
CA LYS A 316 21.99 -0.61 -5.59
C LYS A 316 21.16 -1.73 -4.96
N VAL A 317 20.17 -2.22 -5.69
CA VAL A 317 19.19 -3.19 -5.18
C VAL A 317 19.80 -4.59 -5.13
N GLY A 318 20.50 -5.01 -6.18
CA GLY A 318 21.16 -6.31 -6.26
C GLY A 318 20.19 -7.49 -6.08
N MET A 319 20.66 -8.54 -5.40
CA MET A 319 19.96 -9.83 -5.30
C MET A 319 18.58 -9.77 -4.63
N VAL A 320 18.24 -8.72 -3.88
CA VAL A 320 16.91 -8.66 -3.24
C VAL A 320 15.79 -8.45 -4.25
N SER A 321 16.09 -7.90 -5.43
CA SER A 321 15.15 -7.79 -6.56
C SER A 321 14.60 -9.15 -7.02
N LEU A 322 15.37 -10.23 -6.85
CA LEU A 322 14.93 -11.59 -7.20
C LEU A 322 13.70 -12.01 -6.39
N TYR A 323 13.60 -11.58 -5.13
CA TYR A 323 12.43 -11.88 -4.31
C TYR A 323 11.21 -11.12 -4.81
N LEU A 324 11.37 -9.86 -5.23
CA LEU A 324 10.29 -9.05 -5.79
C LEU A 324 9.66 -9.75 -7.00
N PHE A 325 10.44 -10.03 -8.04
CA PHE A 325 9.91 -10.60 -9.29
C PHE A 325 9.35 -12.02 -9.15
N LYS A 326 9.74 -12.77 -8.12
CA LYS A 326 9.13 -14.07 -7.80
C LYS A 326 7.70 -13.95 -7.26
N GLU A 327 7.37 -12.83 -6.62
CA GLU A 327 6.04 -12.59 -6.04
C GLU A 327 5.08 -11.93 -7.05
N LEU A 328 5.63 -11.25 -8.07
CA LEU A 328 4.80 -10.58 -9.07
C LEU A 328 3.99 -11.59 -9.90
N PRO A 329 2.76 -11.26 -10.32
CA PRO A 329 1.90 -12.12 -11.13
C PRO A 329 2.34 -12.14 -12.61
N LEU A 330 3.59 -12.54 -12.87
CA LEU A 330 4.23 -12.54 -14.20
C LEU A 330 3.44 -13.34 -15.25
N HIS A 331 2.70 -14.37 -14.81
CA HIS A 331 1.86 -15.19 -15.67
C HIS A 331 0.66 -14.44 -16.30
N GLN A 332 0.34 -13.24 -15.81
CA GLN A 332 -0.71 -12.37 -16.35
C GLN A 332 -0.13 -11.17 -17.10
N TRP A 333 1.18 -10.97 -17.03
CA TRP A 333 1.89 -9.88 -17.68
C TRP A 333 2.22 -10.23 -19.13
N ARG A 334 2.00 -9.26 -20.02
CA ARG A 334 2.30 -9.37 -21.45
C ARG A 334 3.39 -8.36 -21.79
N PRO A 335 4.66 -8.76 -21.82
CA PRO A 335 5.75 -7.85 -22.08
C PRO A 335 5.73 -7.29 -23.51
N SER A 336 6.12 -6.03 -23.64
CA SER A 336 6.36 -5.35 -24.92
C SER A 336 7.73 -5.74 -25.50
N ALA A 337 7.94 -5.44 -26.79
CA ALA A 337 9.22 -5.72 -27.46
C ALA A 337 10.42 -5.03 -26.79
N SER A 338 10.23 -3.82 -26.23
CA SER A 338 11.26 -3.13 -25.45
C SER A 338 11.61 -3.88 -24.16
N GLU A 339 10.63 -4.48 -23.49
CA GLU A 339 10.85 -5.24 -22.26
C GLU A 339 11.54 -6.59 -22.56
N ILE A 340 11.15 -7.26 -23.66
CA ILE A 340 11.85 -8.46 -24.14
C ILE A 340 13.32 -8.14 -24.49
N SER A 341 13.59 -6.96 -25.05
CA SER A 341 14.96 -6.52 -25.35
C SER A 341 15.82 -6.38 -24.09
N ILE A 342 15.26 -5.84 -23.00
CA ILE A 342 15.95 -5.77 -21.68
C ILE A 342 16.25 -7.18 -21.17
N ILE A 343 15.27 -8.07 -21.22
CA ILE A 343 15.43 -9.48 -20.77
C ILE A 343 16.50 -10.19 -21.59
N ARG A 344 16.54 -9.95 -22.91
CA ARG A 344 17.58 -10.49 -23.81
C ARG A 344 18.97 -10.00 -23.41
N GLU A 345 19.12 -8.70 -23.20
CA GLU A 345 20.40 -8.11 -22.78
C GLU A 345 20.89 -8.75 -21.48
N TRP A 346 20.02 -8.83 -20.47
CA TRP A 346 20.32 -9.45 -19.18
C TRP A 346 20.67 -10.93 -19.27
N LEU A 347 19.94 -11.70 -20.09
CA LEU A 347 20.19 -13.12 -20.24
C LEU A 347 21.52 -13.40 -20.95
N LEU A 348 21.81 -12.65 -22.01
CA LEU A 348 22.93 -12.97 -22.89
C LEU A 348 24.21 -12.27 -22.51
N ASN A 349 24.17 -11.05 -21.96
CA ASN A 349 25.40 -10.25 -21.76
C ASN A 349 25.97 -10.32 -20.34
N TYR A 350 25.23 -10.89 -19.39
CA TYR A 350 25.61 -10.98 -17.98
C TYR A 350 25.89 -12.43 -17.56
N ASN A 351 26.85 -12.60 -16.65
CA ASN A 351 27.28 -13.91 -16.16
C ASN A 351 26.16 -14.60 -15.36
N LEU A 352 26.18 -15.93 -15.33
CA LEU A 352 25.19 -16.75 -14.61
C LEU A 352 25.07 -16.44 -13.10
N SER A 353 26.11 -15.88 -12.49
CA SER A 353 26.11 -15.49 -11.07
C SER A 353 25.49 -14.12 -10.81
N GLU A 354 25.41 -13.26 -11.84
CA GLU A 354 24.95 -11.87 -11.75
C GLU A 354 23.43 -11.79 -11.59
N VAL A 355 22.95 -10.64 -11.10
CA VAL A 355 21.55 -10.44 -10.70
C VAL A 355 20.67 -10.39 -11.94
N GLU A 356 21.12 -9.68 -12.96
CA GLU A 356 20.54 -9.46 -14.27
C GLU A 356 20.16 -10.80 -14.91
N ASN A 357 21.15 -11.70 -15.04
CA ASN A 357 20.92 -13.02 -15.64
C ASN A 357 19.89 -13.84 -14.86
N LYS A 358 19.97 -13.81 -13.52
CA LYS A 358 19.01 -14.50 -12.65
C LYS A 358 17.60 -13.90 -12.73
N LEU A 359 17.49 -12.57 -12.82
CA LEU A 359 16.21 -11.88 -13.04
C LEU A 359 15.61 -12.26 -14.38
N ALA A 360 16.39 -12.25 -15.46
CA ALA A 360 15.92 -12.68 -16.77
C ALA A 360 15.38 -14.12 -16.71
N CYS A 361 16.08 -15.04 -16.04
CA CYS A 361 15.59 -16.41 -15.84
C CYS A 361 14.28 -16.47 -15.04
N ILE A 362 14.17 -15.73 -13.93
CA ILE A 362 12.95 -15.68 -13.10
C ILE A 362 11.77 -15.14 -13.91
N ILE A 363 12.00 -14.06 -14.66
CA ILE A 363 10.97 -13.44 -15.49
C ILE A 363 10.47 -14.42 -16.53
N LEU A 364 11.38 -15.02 -17.31
CA LEU A 364 11.03 -16.00 -18.35
C LEU A 364 10.34 -17.24 -17.78
N GLU A 365 10.75 -17.71 -16.59
CA GLU A 365 10.07 -18.82 -15.90
C GLU A 365 8.65 -18.43 -15.42
N GLY A 366 8.45 -17.16 -15.05
CA GLY A 366 7.17 -16.67 -14.55
C GLY A 366 6.13 -16.33 -15.63
N LEU A 367 6.55 -16.13 -16.88
CA LEU A 367 5.66 -15.82 -18.00
C LEU A 367 4.77 -17.02 -18.38
N ASN A 368 3.58 -16.72 -18.90
CA ASN A 368 2.65 -17.74 -19.39
C ASN A 368 2.91 -18.05 -20.88
N TRP A 369 3.57 -19.17 -21.15
CA TRP A 369 3.85 -19.68 -22.51
C TRP A 369 2.74 -20.57 -23.06
N GLY A 370 1.62 -20.66 -22.34
CA GLY A 370 0.44 -21.42 -22.75
C GLY A 370 -0.60 -20.56 -23.46
N VAL A 371 -1.86 -20.99 -23.33
CA VAL A 371 -3.01 -20.32 -23.93
C VAL A 371 -3.58 -19.24 -22.99
N ALA A 372 -4.26 -18.26 -23.56
CA ALA A 372 -4.97 -17.25 -22.79
C ALA A 372 -6.10 -17.91 -21.97
N ALA A 373 -6.32 -17.40 -20.75
CA ALA A 373 -7.40 -17.89 -19.89
C ALA A 373 -8.80 -17.64 -20.49
N GLU A 374 -8.93 -16.59 -21.30
CA GLU A 374 -10.19 -16.16 -21.91
C GLU A 374 -10.57 -16.99 -23.15
N ASP A 375 -9.58 -17.38 -23.96
CA ASP A 375 -9.79 -18.23 -25.13
C ASP A 375 -8.68 -19.28 -25.24
N PRO A 376 -8.99 -20.56 -24.95
CA PRO A 376 -8.06 -21.69 -25.07
C PRO A 376 -7.49 -21.92 -26.48
N LYS A 377 -7.98 -21.22 -27.51
CA LYS A 377 -7.46 -21.29 -28.89
C LYS A 377 -6.42 -20.21 -29.18
N THR A 378 -6.26 -19.24 -28.29
CA THR A 378 -5.31 -18.12 -28.46
C THR A 378 -4.14 -18.27 -27.51
N LEU A 379 -2.94 -17.93 -27.98
CA LEU A 379 -1.76 -17.85 -27.12
C LEU A 379 -1.89 -16.66 -26.16
N HIS A 380 -1.40 -16.82 -24.94
CA HIS A 380 -1.38 -15.72 -23.99
C HIS A 380 -0.42 -14.60 -24.44
N LEU A 381 0.76 -14.99 -24.93
CA LEU A 381 1.75 -14.11 -25.50
C LEU A 381 1.65 -14.10 -27.03
N ASP A 382 2.11 -13.03 -27.65
CA ASP A 382 2.18 -12.94 -29.11
C ASP A 382 3.12 -14.02 -29.66
N PRO A 383 2.75 -14.75 -30.73
CA PRO A 383 3.62 -15.73 -31.38
C PRO A 383 5.05 -15.23 -31.67
N ALA A 384 5.22 -13.94 -32.00
CA ALA A 384 6.52 -13.35 -32.25
C ALA A 384 7.41 -13.40 -30.99
N VAL A 385 6.84 -13.16 -29.80
CA VAL A 385 7.56 -13.25 -28.52
C VAL A 385 8.01 -14.69 -28.24
N HIS A 386 7.18 -15.68 -28.59
CA HIS A 386 7.58 -17.09 -28.45
C HIS A 386 8.81 -17.43 -29.28
N VAL A 387 8.83 -17.01 -30.55
CA VAL A 387 9.96 -17.26 -31.47
C VAL A 387 11.20 -16.53 -30.97
N GLU A 388 11.07 -15.25 -30.62
CA GLU A 388 12.19 -14.44 -30.14
C GLU A 388 12.82 -15.05 -28.88
N VAL A 389 11.99 -15.48 -27.92
CA VAL A 389 12.47 -16.07 -26.67
C VAL A 389 13.05 -17.47 -26.90
N ALA A 390 12.49 -18.28 -27.80
CA ALA A 390 13.05 -19.59 -28.14
C ALA A 390 14.48 -19.45 -28.70
N LEU A 391 14.69 -18.51 -29.62
CA LEU A 391 16.01 -18.21 -30.18
C LEU A 391 16.96 -17.66 -29.11
N MET A 392 16.49 -16.72 -28.30
CA MET A 392 17.25 -16.12 -27.19
C MET A 392 17.74 -17.18 -26.19
N VAL A 393 16.87 -18.11 -25.79
CA VAL A 393 17.19 -19.17 -24.84
C VAL A 393 18.16 -20.18 -25.45
N LEU A 394 18.02 -20.52 -26.74
CA LEU A 394 18.97 -21.38 -27.45
C LEU A 394 20.37 -20.74 -27.51
N GLU A 395 20.44 -19.44 -27.80
CA GLU A 395 21.68 -18.67 -27.80
C GLU A 395 22.32 -18.65 -26.40
N ALA A 396 21.53 -18.47 -25.35
CA ALA A 396 22.00 -18.53 -23.97
C ALA A 396 22.54 -19.93 -23.61
N TYR A 397 21.86 -21.00 -24.03
CA TYR A 397 22.31 -22.38 -23.85
C TYR A 397 23.67 -22.61 -24.53
N GLN A 398 23.81 -22.16 -25.78
CA GLN A 398 25.07 -22.30 -26.50
C GLN A 398 26.20 -21.54 -25.81
N LYS A 399 25.94 -20.29 -25.42
CA LYS A 399 26.93 -19.43 -24.78
C LYS A 399 27.44 -19.96 -23.44
N TYR A 400 26.55 -20.49 -22.60
CA TYR A 400 26.90 -20.83 -21.21
C TYR A 400 27.08 -22.33 -20.94
N ILE A 401 26.51 -23.20 -21.77
CA ILE A 401 26.45 -24.64 -21.50
C ILE A 401 27.23 -25.44 -22.55
N SER A 402 27.10 -25.15 -23.84
CA SER A 402 27.65 -26.03 -24.89
C SER A 402 29.18 -26.01 -25.03
N ASP A 403 29.87 -25.00 -24.47
CA ASP A 403 31.33 -24.85 -24.61
C ASP A 403 32.15 -25.36 -23.40
N LYS A 404 31.54 -26.06 -22.43
CA LYS A 404 32.31 -26.73 -21.37
C LYS A 404 32.77 -28.11 -21.86
N PRO A 405 34.08 -28.35 -22.09
CA PRO A 405 34.57 -29.68 -22.44
C PRO A 405 34.24 -30.64 -21.29
N TYR A 406 33.93 -31.88 -21.65
CA TYR A 406 33.71 -33.06 -20.79
C TYR A 406 34.91 -33.45 -19.90
N THR A 407 35.75 -32.50 -19.49
CA THR A 407 36.94 -32.70 -18.67
C THR A 407 36.77 -32.01 -17.33
N GLY A 408 36.30 -32.77 -16.33
CA GLY A 408 36.41 -32.37 -14.92
C GLY A 408 35.11 -32.37 -14.12
N ILE A 409 34.35 -33.47 -14.13
CA ILE A 409 33.10 -33.63 -13.35
C ILE A 409 33.28 -33.53 -11.82
N ILE A 410 34.48 -33.33 -11.27
CA ILE A 410 34.70 -33.47 -9.81
C ILE A 410 35.23 -32.20 -9.11
N SER A 411 35.78 -31.18 -9.78
CA SER A 411 36.46 -30.08 -9.06
C SER A 411 35.71 -28.75 -8.96
N GLU A 412 34.66 -28.48 -9.75
CA GLU A 412 33.87 -27.22 -9.67
C GLU A 412 32.43 -27.41 -9.14
N SER A 413 32.06 -28.65 -8.81
CA SER A 413 30.69 -29.13 -8.61
C SER A 413 29.99 -28.64 -7.33
N ILE A 414 30.58 -27.71 -6.57
CA ILE A 414 30.03 -27.29 -5.26
C ILE A 414 29.67 -25.79 -5.21
N LYS A 415 30.14 -24.95 -6.15
CA LYS A 415 29.85 -23.49 -6.12
C LYS A 415 29.00 -22.95 -7.27
N GLN A 416 28.75 -23.71 -8.33
CA GLN A 416 28.05 -23.21 -9.54
C GLN A 416 26.86 -24.05 -10.02
N VAL A 417 26.33 -24.99 -9.21
CA VAL A 417 25.29 -25.94 -9.67
C VAL A 417 23.94 -25.25 -9.94
N THR A 418 23.64 -24.13 -9.30
CA THR A 418 22.31 -23.49 -9.37
C THR A 418 22.05 -22.75 -10.68
N ALA A 419 23.06 -22.13 -11.29
CA ALA A 419 22.83 -21.19 -12.38
C ALA A 419 22.66 -21.84 -13.78
N PRO A 420 23.45 -22.85 -14.16
CA PRO A 420 23.15 -23.69 -15.34
C PRO A 420 21.81 -24.43 -15.19
N SER A 421 21.41 -24.77 -13.96
CA SER A 421 20.11 -25.40 -13.69
C SER A 421 18.93 -24.46 -13.96
N LEU A 422 19.08 -23.15 -13.77
CA LEU A 422 18.04 -22.15 -14.03
C LEU A 422 17.76 -21.99 -15.53
N ILE A 423 18.79 -21.85 -16.37
CA ILE A 423 18.61 -21.79 -17.84
C ILE A 423 17.99 -23.11 -18.35
N THR A 424 18.46 -24.25 -17.86
CA THR A 424 17.89 -25.56 -18.22
C THR A 424 16.42 -25.66 -17.77
N LYS A 425 16.09 -25.10 -16.61
CA LYS A 425 14.71 -25.04 -16.09
C LYS A 425 13.83 -24.14 -16.95
N VAL A 426 14.31 -22.97 -17.36
CA VAL A 426 13.61 -22.06 -18.30
C VAL A 426 13.34 -22.80 -19.61
N ILE A 427 14.34 -23.46 -20.20
CA ILE A 427 14.16 -24.29 -21.40
C ILE A 427 13.04 -25.31 -21.18
N SER A 428 13.14 -26.10 -20.11
CA SER A 428 12.16 -27.15 -19.82
C SER A 428 10.74 -26.59 -19.61
N HIS A 429 10.63 -25.42 -18.98
CA HIS A 429 9.36 -24.77 -18.67
C HIS A 429 8.70 -24.22 -19.94
N VAL A 430 9.46 -23.46 -20.74
CA VAL A 430 9.02 -22.90 -22.03
C VAL A 430 8.62 -24.03 -22.97
N SER A 431 9.44 -25.08 -23.10
CA SER A 431 9.12 -26.22 -23.97
C SER A 431 7.88 -26.97 -23.49
N HIS A 432 7.78 -27.32 -22.20
CA HIS A 432 6.66 -28.10 -21.68
C HIS A 432 5.31 -27.36 -21.79
N GLN A 433 5.27 -26.05 -21.53
CA GLN A 433 4.04 -25.26 -21.72
C GLN A 433 3.71 -25.07 -23.21
N SER A 434 4.74 -24.85 -24.04
CA SER A 434 4.56 -24.71 -25.49
C SER A 434 4.08 -26.01 -26.17
N HIS A 435 4.52 -27.20 -25.73
CA HIS A 435 4.05 -28.49 -26.27
C HIS A 435 2.55 -28.74 -26.02
N ARG A 436 1.99 -28.16 -24.95
CA ARG A 436 0.54 -28.24 -24.68
C ARG A 436 -0.27 -27.33 -25.60
N CYS A 437 0.38 -26.46 -26.38
CA CYS A 437 -0.23 -25.67 -27.42
C CYS A 437 0.30 -26.12 -28.80
N THR A 438 -0.48 -26.89 -29.54
CA THR A 438 -0.10 -27.52 -30.82
C THR A 438 0.42 -26.52 -31.87
N ALA A 439 0.06 -25.24 -31.75
CA ALA A 439 0.53 -24.16 -32.62
C ALA A 439 1.97 -23.68 -32.29
N CYS A 440 2.37 -23.63 -31.02
CA CYS A 440 3.72 -23.20 -30.63
C CYS A 440 4.79 -24.24 -30.96
N TYR A 441 4.47 -25.53 -30.90
CA TYR A 441 5.43 -26.58 -31.22
C TYR A 441 5.89 -26.52 -32.69
N ILE A 442 5.03 -26.05 -33.60
CA ILE A 442 5.38 -25.89 -35.02
C ILE A 442 6.37 -24.74 -35.21
N SER A 443 6.26 -23.64 -34.45
CA SER A 443 7.19 -22.50 -34.50
C SER A 443 8.51 -22.70 -33.75
N LEU A 444 8.60 -23.71 -32.88
CA LEU A 444 9.82 -24.08 -32.15
C LEU A 444 10.63 -25.19 -32.86
N VAL A 445 10.02 -25.88 -33.83
CA VAL A 445 10.61 -27.03 -34.54
C VAL A 445 10.89 -26.72 -36.03
N MET A 446 10.38 -25.61 -36.54
CA MET A 446 10.80 -25.00 -37.82
C MET A 446 11.69 -23.79 -37.55
#